data_AF-A0A139CUX0-F1
#
_entry.id   AF-A0A139CUX0-F1
#
_cell.length_a   1.000
_cell.length_b   1.000
_cell.length_c   1.000
_cell.angle_alpha   90.00
_cell.angle_beta   90.00
_cell.angle_gamma   90.00
#
_symmetry.space_group_name_H-M   'P 1'
#
loop_
_entity.id
_entity.type
_entity.pdbx_description
1 polymer ?
#
loop_
_entity_poly.entity_id
_entity_poly.type
_entity_poly.pdbx_seq_one_letter_code
_entity_poly.pdbx_strand_id
1 'polypeptide(L)' 'MKERAHIEPKNAEMKRFHGIARARYWWLPKVNAQFIITAIVVDVKWLANVIGSVCYLKSC' A
#
# COMPACT_ATOMS: atom_id res chain seq x y z
N MET A 1 12.53 20.69 -6.47
CA MET A 1 11.84 19.41 -6.72
C MET A 1 10.47 19.50 -6.05
N LYS A 2 9.36 19.16 -6.72
CA LYS A 2 8.03 19.18 -6.08
C LYS A 2 7.98 18.07 -5.02
N GLU A 3 7.80 18.42 -3.75
CA GLU A 3 7.50 17.44 -2.71
C GLU A 3 6.20 16.74 -3.07
N ARG A 4 6.25 15.41 -3.04
CA ARG A 4 5.09 14.57 -3.32
C ARG A 4 4.42 14.21 -2.02
N ALA A 5 3.10 14.07 -2.05
CA ALA A 5 2.35 13.67 -0.86
C ALA A 5 2.87 12.30 -0.36
N HIS A 6 2.99 12.14 0.96
CA HIS A 6 3.45 10.89 1.59
C HIS A 6 2.61 9.66 1.18
N ILE A 7 1.36 9.87 0.74
CA ILE A 7 0.46 8.82 0.28
C ILE A 7 0.75 8.31 -1.14
N GLU A 8 1.45 9.08 -1.96
CA GLU A 8 1.72 8.72 -3.36
C GLU A 8 2.44 7.38 -3.52
N PRO A 9 3.52 7.07 -2.77
CA PRO A 9 4.19 5.79 -2.90
C PRO A 9 3.27 4.61 -2.56
N LYS A 10 2.41 4.74 -1.53
CA LYS A 10 1.40 3.72 -1.21
C LYS A 10 0.41 3.54 -2.36
N ASN A 11 -0.12 4.63 -2.91
CA ASN A 11 -1.03 4.58 -4.05
C ASN A 11 -0.38 3.99 -5.32
N ALA A 12 0.90 4.27 -5.54
CA ALA A 12 1.66 3.72 -6.66
C ALA A 12 1.86 2.20 -6.51
N GLU A 13 2.14 1.71 -5.30
CA GLU A 13 2.26 0.28 -5.00
C GLU A 13 0.94 -0.46 -5.20
N MET A 14 -0.16 0.09 -4.67
CA MET A 14 -1.51 -0.44 -4.87
C MET A 14 -1.87 -0.54 -6.36
N LYS A 15 -1.56 0.51 -7.14
CA LYS A 15 -1.84 0.54 -8.58
C LYS A 15 -1.00 -0.46 -9.38
N ARG A 16 0.30 -0.59 -9.07
CA ARG A 16 1.24 -1.45 -9.82
C ARG A 16 1.11 -2.94 -9.49
N PHE A 17 1.04 -3.29 -8.21
CA PHE A 17 1.18 -4.69 -7.78
C PHE A 17 -0.14 -5.35 -7.38
N HIS A 18 -1.13 -4.55 -6.95
CA HIS A 18 -2.36 -5.07 -6.35
C HIS A 18 -3.61 -4.88 -7.23
N GLY A 19 -3.42 -4.69 -8.54
CA GLY A 19 -4.51 -4.73 -9.52
C GLY A 19 -5.45 -3.52 -9.50
N ILE A 20 -5.19 -2.49 -8.68
CA ILE A 20 -6.02 -1.27 -8.61
C ILE A 20 -6.00 -0.49 -9.94
N ALA A 21 -4.98 -0.68 -10.78
CA ALA A 21 -4.96 -0.14 -12.14
C ALA A 21 -6.14 -0.61 -13.03
N ARG A 22 -6.73 -1.79 -12.76
CA ARG A 22 -7.87 -2.34 -13.51
C ARG A 22 -9.23 -1.97 -12.93
N ALA A 23 -9.27 -1.31 -11.77
CA ALA A 23 -10.51 -0.85 -11.16
C ALA A 23 -11.11 0.27 -12.03
N ARG A 24 -12.00 -0.09 -12.96
CA ARG A 24 -12.50 0.79 -14.02
C ARG A 24 -13.63 1.72 -13.57
N TYR A 25 -14.20 1.49 -12.37
CA TYR A 25 -15.33 2.24 -11.87
C TYR A 25 -15.08 2.71 -10.44
N TRP A 26 -15.13 4.02 -10.27
CA TRP A 26 -15.14 4.67 -8.96
C TRP A 26 -16.54 4.46 -8.36
N TRP A 27 -16.65 4.26 -7.04
CA TRP A 27 -17.92 4.13 -6.30
C TRP A 27 -18.67 2.79 -6.38
N LEU A 28 -18.19 1.79 -7.13
CA LEU A 28 -18.74 0.44 -7.00
C LEU A 28 -18.33 -0.14 -5.62
N PRO A 29 -19.28 -0.69 -4.83
CA PRO A 29 -18.96 -1.27 -3.52
C PRO A 29 -17.86 -2.35 -3.59
N LYS A 30 -17.85 -3.13 -4.67
CA LYS A 30 -16.82 -4.16 -4.93
C LYS A 30 -15.43 -3.57 -5.12
N VAL A 31 -15.32 -2.46 -5.85
CA VAL A 31 -14.05 -1.75 -6.06
C VAL A 31 -13.59 -1.09 -4.77
N ASN A 32 -14.51 -0.54 -3.99
CA ASN A 32 -14.19 0.08 -2.70
C ASN A 32 -13.67 -0.96 -1.69
N ALA A 33 -14.32 -2.13 -1.60
CA ALA A 33 -13.83 -3.23 -0.78
C ALA A 33 -12.44 -3.71 -1.21
N GLN A 34 -12.19 -3.84 -2.52
CA GLN A 34 -10.87 -4.20 -3.03
C GLN A 34 -9.82 -3.14 -2.70
N PHE A 35 -10.16 -1.85 -2.79
CA PHE A 35 -9.27 -0.76 -2.42
C PHE A 35 -8.91 -0.80 -0.93
N ILE A 36 -9.90 -0.95 -0.05
CA ILE A 36 -9.71 -1.00 1.41
C ILE A 36 -8.85 -2.20 1.81
N ILE A 37 -9.18 -3.40 1.32
CA ILE A 37 -8.40 -4.62 1.63
C ILE A 37 -6.96 -4.46 1.15
N THR A 38 -6.77 -3.92 -0.06
CA THR A 38 -5.44 -3.69 -0.61
C THR A 38 -4.64 -2.68 0.21
N ALA A 39 -5.27 -1.60 0.67
CA ALA A 39 -4.63 -0.60 1.51
C ALA A 39 -4.16 -1.22 2.84
N ILE A 40 -4.99 -2.05 3.48
CA ILE A 40 -4.63 -2.79 4.70
C ILE A 40 -3.41 -3.68 4.45
N VAL A 41 -3.38 -4.41 3.33
CA VAL A 41 -2.25 -5.30 2.98
C VAL A 41 -0.95 -4.51 2.79
N VAL A 42 -0.99 -3.39 2.07
CA VAL A 42 0.21 -2.55 1.87
C VAL A 42 0.71 -1.96 3.19
N ASP A 43 -0.20 -1.55 4.07
CA ASP A 43 0.14 -1.03 5.40
C ASP A 43 0.77 -2.10 6.28
N VAL A 44 0.21 -3.31 6.30
CA VAL A 44 0.79 -4.46 7.02
C VAL A 44 2.15 -4.85 6.45
N LYS A 45 2.31 -4.83 5.12
CA LYS A 45 3.60 -5.10 4.46
C LYS A 45 4.67 -4.08 4.87
N TRP A 46 4.31 -2.79 4.89
CA TRP A 46 5.18 -1.73 5.38
C TRP A 46 5.53 -1.91 6.85
N LEU A 47 4.55 -2.22 7.69
CA LEU A 47 4.76 -2.51 9.11
C LEU A 47 5.68 -3.71 9.30
N ALA A 48 5.48 -4.80 8.56
CA ALA A 48 6.34 -5.97 8.61
C ALA A 48 7.76 -5.66 8.13
N ASN A 49 7.94 -4.75 7.17
CA ASN A 49 9.26 -4.31 6.73
C ASN A 49 9.94 -3.41 7.78
N VAL A 50 9.19 -2.54 8.45
CA VAL A 50 9.69 -1.74 9.58
C VAL A 50 10.05 -2.65 10.75
N ILE A 51 9.14 -3.52 11.20
CA ILE A 51 9.40 -4.48 12.27
C ILE A 51 10.53 -5.44 11.88
N GLY A 52 10.52 -5.95 10.65
CA GLY A 52 11.55 -6.83 10.11
C GLY A 52 12.90 -6.14 10.10
N SER A 53 13.01 -4.92 9.58
CA SER A 53 14.24 -4.12 9.63
C SER A 53 14.68 -3.80 11.06
N VAL A 54 13.74 -3.53 11.97
CA VAL A 54 14.01 -3.39 13.41
C VAL A 54 14.47 -4.71 14.03
N CYS A 55 13.93 -5.85 13.60
CA CYS A 55 14.34 -7.19 14.05
C CYS A 55 15.74 -7.53 13.53
N TYR A 56 16.04 -7.25 12.26
CA TYR A 56 17.37 -7.37 11.67
C TYR A 56 18.38 -6.44 12.36
N LEU A 57 17.97 -5.24 12.82
CA LEU A 57 18.81 -4.34 13.61
C LEU A 57 18.96 -4.75 15.09
N LYS A 58 17.97 -5.44 15.68
CA LYS A 58 17.98 -5.89 17.09
C LYS A 58 18.73 -7.22 17.31
N SER A 59 19.12 -7.92 16.25
CA SER A 59 19.98 -9.11 16.33
C SER A 59 21.49 -8.80 16.36
N CYS A 60 21.88 -7.55 16.64
CA CYS A 60 23.26 -7.19 16.97
C CYS A 60 23.52 -7.26 18.48
#